data_AF-A0A0G0VMR7-F1
#
_entry.id   AF-A0A0G0VMR7-F1
#
_cell.length_a   1.000
_cell.length_b   1.000
_cell.length_c   1.000
_cell.angle_alpha   90.00
_cell.angle_beta   90.00
_cell.angle_gamma   90.00
#
_symmetry.space_group_name_H-M   'P 1'
#
loop_
_entity.id
_entity.type
_entity.pdbx_description
1 polymer ?
#
loop_
_entity_poly.entity_id
_entity_poly.type
_entity_poly.pdbx_seq_one_letter_code
_entity_poly.pdbx_strand_id
1 'polypeptide(L)'
;MGATLEVEFASARGIGADILNTARARSEFRVVQDRPNILFLEPEKFFREYVDALNYKGKIGPESIEEARKASLGLSVEAALQIIEAKSYKKQFVEDTESLADINRMLGRSVKFVENISLNEPDLLIAVVGEISKRRGSEIFAGETAIAWANENLVKAKQRIDKKIEAIEAIDRGY
;
A
#
# COMPACT_ATOMS: atom_id res chain seq x y z
N MET A 1 -5.25 13.52 29.14
CA MET A 1 -5.87 12.51 28.24
C MET A 1 -5.65 12.79 26.75
N GLY A 2 -5.38 14.03 26.28
CA GLY A 2 -5.17 14.30 24.84
C GLY A 2 -3.89 13.75 24.21
N ALA A 3 -2.78 13.66 24.97
CA ALA A 3 -1.51 13.16 24.43
C ALA A 3 -1.53 11.68 24.03
N THR A 4 -2.40 10.86 24.64
CA THR A 4 -2.52 9.43 24.34
C THR A 4 -3.23 9.18 23.01
N LEU A 5 -4.32 9.92 22.75
CA LEU A 5 -5.10 9.77 21.51
C LEU A 5 -4.33 10.23 20.26
N GLU A 6 -3.53 11.30 20.37
CA GLU A 6 -2.63 11.77 19.30
C GLU A 6 -1.60 10.69 18.93
N VAL A 7 -1.02 10.01 19.94
CA VAL A 7 -0.06 8.93 19.72
C VAL A 7 -0.73 7.71 19.09
N GLU A 8 -1.91 7.34 19.55
CA GLU A 8 -2.68 6.23 18.97
C GLU A 8 -3.09 6.51 17.53
N PHE A 9 -3.52 7.74 17.23
CA PHE A 9 -3.84 8.18 15.87
C PHE A 9 -2.59 8.16 14.97
N ALA A 10 -1.45 8.65 15.47
CA ALA A 10 -0.18 8.60 14.74
C ALA A 10 0.25 7.15 14.44
N SER A 11 0.04 6.24 15.38
CA SER A 11 0.29 4.81 15.19
C SER A 11 -0.68 4.21 14.15
N ALA A 12 -1.98 4.49 14.27
CA ALA A 12 -3.02 3.96 13.37
C ALA A 12 -2.84 4.43 11.92
N ARG A 13 -2.40 5.68 11.72
CA ARG A 13 -2.14 6.25 10.39
C ARG A 13 -0.77 5.88 9.82
N GLY A 14 0.12 5.28 10.62
CA GLY A 14 1.55 5.17 10.31
C GLY A 14 1.85 4.40 9.02
N ILE A 15 1.16 3.26 8.79
CA ILE A 15 1.31 2.47 7.57
C ILE A 15 0.73 3.21 6.36
N GLY A 16 -0.47 3.78 6.48
CA GLY A 16 -1.08 4.56 5.41
C GLY A 16 -0.22 5.76 5.01
N ALA A 17 0.36 6.47 5.97
CA ALA A 17 1.27 7.58 5.70
C ALA A 17 2.55 7.12 4.98
N ASP A 18 3.11 5.98 5.36
CA ASP A 18 4.29 5.39 4.69
C ASP A 18 4.00 5.06 3.22
N ILE A 19 2.83 4.48 2.94
CA ILE A 19 2.35 4.18 1.58
C ILE A 19 2.24 5.47 0.77
N LEU A 20 1.57 6.50 1.29
CA LEU A 20 1.38 7.76 0.57
C LEU A 20 2.71 8.49 0.33
N ASN A 21 3.63 8.47 1.28
CA ASN A 21 4.94 9.07 1.12
C ASN A 21 5.77 8.32 0.08
N THR A 22 5.75 6.98 0.12
CA THR A 22 6.42 6.13 -0.88
C THR A 22 5.84 6.40 -2.27
N ALA A 23 4.51 6.44 -2.40
CA ALA A 23 3.86 6.72 -3.66
C ALA A 23 4.20 8.11 -4.20
N ARG A 24 4.19 9.15 -3.36
CA ARG A 24 4.53 10.53 -3.76
C ARG A 24 5.97 10.64 -4.21
N ALA A 25 6.93 10.24 -3.36
CA ALA A 25 8.35 10.33 -3.68
C ALA A 25 8.65 9.64 -5.01
N ARG A 26 8.10 8.45 -5.23
CA ARG A 26 8.36 7.64 -6.43
C ARG A 26 7.53 8.08 -7.65
N SER A 27 6.41 8.77 -7.46
CA SER A 27 5.66 9.46 -8.53
C SER A 27 6.30 10.79 -8.96
N GLU A 28 7.01 11.48 -8.06
CA GLU A 28 7.66 12.78 -8.31
C GLU A 28 9.03 12.62 -9.01
N PHE A 29 9.66 11.44 -8.93
CA PHE A 29 10.79 11.04 -9.81
C PHE A 29 10.41 10.95 -11.31
N ARG A 30 9.16 11.29 -11.69
CA ARG A 30 8.66 11.43 -13.08
C ARG A 30 9.52 12.35 -13.98
N VAL A 31 10.42 13.17 -13.42
CA VAL A 31 11.16 14.20 -14.19
C VAL A 31 12.69 14.12 -13.99
N VAL A 32 13.26 12.92 -13.95
CA VAL A 32 14.70 12.74 -14.13
C VAL A 32 14.95 12.12 -15.51
N GLN A 33 15.20 12.98 -16.50
CA GLN A 33 15.74 12.66 -17.82
C GLN A 33 15.00 11.57 -18.65
N ASP A 34 13.88 11.90 -19.30
CA ASP A 34 13.29 11.18 -20.47
C ASP A 34 13.16 9.65 -20.41
N ARG A 35 13.28 9.02 -19.24
CA ARG A 35 13.14 7.56 -19.05
C ARG A 35 11.74 7.27 -18.52
N PRO A 36 10.92 6.45 -19.21
CA PRO A 36 9.63 6.03 -18.68
C PRO A 36 9.86 5.17 -17.43
N ASN A 37 9.57 5.72 -16.26
CA ASN A 37 9.65 5.00 -15.00
C ASN A 37 8.41 4.11 -14.84
N ILE A 38 8.56 2.89 -14.32
CA ILE A 38 7.40 2.05 -14.00
C ILE A 38 6.76 2.61 -12.74
N LEU A 39 5.55 3.14 -12.87
CA LEU A 39 4.78 3.58 -11.73
C LEU A 39 4.08 2.36 -11.12
N PHE A 40 4.67 1.86 -10.04
CA PHE A 40 4.06 0.82 -9.20
C PHE A 40 2.94 1.37 -8.33
N LEU A 41 3.01 2.66 -8.00
CA LEU A 41 2.05 3.37 -7.18
C LEU A 41 1.70 4.69 -7.87
N GLU A 42 0.41 4.96 -7.98
CA GLU A 42 -0.15 6.18 -8.55
C GLU A 42 -0.96 6.87 -7.45
N PRO A 43 -0.41 7.91 -6.79
CA PRO A 43 -1.07 8.61 -5.70
C PRO A 43 -2.51 9.07 -6.03
N GLU A 44 -2.74 9.42 -7.31
CA GLU A 44 -4.02 9.84 -7.85
C GLU A 44 -5.11 8.76 -7.87
N LYS A 45 -4.72 7.47 -7.77
CA LYS A 45 -5.64 6.33 -7.77
C LYS A 45 -6.08 5.90 -6.37
N PHE A 46 -5.42 6.38 -5.32
CA PHE A 46 -5.87 6.09 -3.96
C PHE A 46 -7.21 6.76 -3.66
N PHE A 47 -8.05 6.08 -2.88
CA PHE A 47 -9.33 6.63 -2.48
C PHE A 47 -9.14 7.86 -1.61
N ARG A 48 -9.77 8.96 -2.03
CA ARG A 48 -9.61 10.27 -1.43
C ARG A 48 -9.98 10.27 0.06
N GLU A 49 -10.99 9.51 0.43
CA GLU A 49 -11.50 9.39 1.79
C GLU A 49 -10.45 8.78 2.73
N TYR A 50 -9.69 7.78 2.25
CA TYR A 50 -8.58 7.23 3.01
C TYR A 50 -7.44 8.26 3.15
N VAL A 51 -7.14 9.00 2.09
CA VAL A 51 -6.14 10.08 2.15
C VAL A 51 -6.58 11.16 3.14
N ASP A 52 -7.83 11.57 3.11
CA ASP A 52 -8.38 12.61 3.96
C ASP A 52 -8.40 12.18 5.44
N ALA A 53 -8.78 10.92 5.73
CA ALA A 53 -8.75 10.35 7.09
C ALA A 53 -7.34 10.38 7.71
N LEU A 54 -6.30 10.06 6.94
CA LEU A 54 -4.91 10.06 7.42
C LEU A 54 -4.31 11.48 7.57
N ASN A 55 -4.92 12.46 6.92
CA ASN A 55 -4.54 13.88 6.96
C ASN A 55 -5.51 14.72 7.82
N TYR A 56 -6.34 14.07 8.64
CA TYR A 56 -7.29 14.76 9.52
C TYR A 56 -6.55 15.71 10.48
N LYS A 57 -7.01 16.96 10.54
CA LYS A 57 -6.42 18.04 11.37
C LYS A 57 -7.35 18.56 12.45
N GLY A 58 -8.51 17.93 12.63
CA GLY A 58 -9.46 18.29 13.67
C GLY A 58 -9.07 17.73 15.04
N LYS A 59 -10.00 17.80 15.99
CA LYS A 59 -9.79 17.24 17.32
C LYS A 59 -9.78 15.71 17.24
N ILE A 60 -8.66 15.09 17.57
CA ILE A 60 -8.53 13.62 17.56
C ILE A 60 -9.44 13.00 18.63
N GLY A 61 -10.31 12.10 18.19
CA GLY A 61 -11.13 11.24 19.04
C GLY A 61 -11.00 9.76 18.64
N PRO A 62 -11.67 8.85 19.38
CA PRO A 62 -11.65 7.42 19.07
C PRO A 62 -12.04 7.08 17.62
N GLU A 63 -13.08 7.74 17.10
CA GLU A 63 -13.52 7.58 15.70
C GLU A 63 -12.42 7.96 14.70
N SER A 64 -11.62 9.01 14.99
CA SER A 64 -10.50 9.39 14.13
C SER A 64 -9.43 8.30 14.05
N ILE A 65 -9.20 7.57 15.15
CA ILE A 65 -8.23 6.48 15.22
C ILE A 65 -8.73 5.27 14.43
N GLU A 66 -10.02 4.95 14.55
CA GLU A 66 -10.66 3.89 13.77
C GLU A 66 -10.61 4.19 12.27
N GLU A 67 -10.98 5.41 11.86
CA GLU A 67 -10.92 5.84 10.46
C GLU A 67 -9.47 5.85 9.92
N ALA A 68 -8.48 6.26 10.72
CA ALA A 68 -7.08 6.18 10.33
C ALA A 68 -6.61 4.73 10.14
N ARG A 69 -7.05 3.80 11.00
CA ARG A 69 -6.72 2.38 10.88
C ARG A 69 -7.37 1.78 9.64
N LYS A 70 -8.66 2.07 9.41
CA LYS A 70 -9.42 1.69 8.22
C LYS A 70 -8.72 2.19 6.95
N ALA A 71 -8.33 3.46 6.93
CA ALA A 71 -7.63 4.08 5.81
C ALA A 71 -6.26 3.45 5.55
N SER A 72 -5.45 3.21 6.59
CA SER A 72 -4.16 2.52 6.46
C SER A 72 -4.31 1.11 5.88
N LEU A 73 -5.35 0.39 6.31
CA LEU A 73 -5.66 -0.95 5.80
C LEU A 73 -6.08 -0.89 4.34
N GLY A 74 -6.95 0.06 4.02
CA GLY A 74 -7.45 0.27 2.68
C GLY A 74 -6.33 0.63 1.68
N LEU A 75 -5.44 1.54 2.08
CA LEU A 75 -4.27 1.88 1.28
C LEU A 75 -3.29 0.72 1.12
N SER A 76 -3.14 -0.15 2.13
CA SER A 76 -2.25 -1.31 2.03
C SER A 76 -2.70 -2.27 0.94
N VAL A 77 -3.99 -2.58 0.92
CA VAL A 77 -4.60 -3.46 -0.08
C VAL A 77 -4.60 -2.78 -1.46
N GLU A 78 -4.98 -1.51 -1.55
CA GLU A 78 -4.99 -0.76 -2.80
C GLU A 78 -3.59 -0.63 -3.42
N ALA A 79 -2.56 -0.37 -2.61
CA ALA A 79 -1.17 -0.33 -3.07
C ALA A 79 -0.72 -1.68 -3.65
N ALA A 80 -1.09 -2.80 -3.00
CA ALA A 80 -0.78 -4.12 -3.50
C ALA A 80 -1.43 -4.38 -4.88
N LEU A 81 -2.68 -3.98 -5.06
CA LEU A 81 -3.40 -4.11 -6.33
C LEU A 81 -2.75 -3.29 -7.44
N GLN A 82 -2.41 -2.02 -7.16
CA GLN A 82 -1.69 -1.18 -8.14
C GLN A 82 -0.37 -1.80 -8.55
N ILE A 83 0.40 -2.35 -7.61
CA ILE A 83 1.68 -3.02 -7.89
C ILE A 83 1.49 -4.25 -8.79
N ILE A 84 0.47 -5.08 -8.50
CA ILE A 84 0.16 -6.27 -9.30
C ILE A 84 -0.21 -5.88 -10.74
N GLU A 85 -1.04 -4.85 -10.89
CA GLU A 85 -1.59 -4.38 -12.15
C GLU A 85 -0.63 -3.51 -12.96
N ALA A 86 0.42 -2.97 -12.33
CA ALA A 86 1.42 -2.16 -12.99
C ALA A 86 1.94 -2.87 -14.26
N LYS A 87 1.93 -2.19 -15.40
CA LYS A 87 2.41 -2.78 -16.66
C LYS A 87 3.92 -2.92 -16.60
N SER A 88 4.46 -4.11 -16.88
CA SER A 88 5.91 -4.27 -17.02
C SER A 88 6.34 -3.67 -18.37
N TYR A 89 7.30 -2.76 -18.38
CA TYR A 89 7.94 -2.34 -19.62
C TYR A 89 8.99 -3.38 -20.05
N LYS A 90 8.98 -3.74 -21.34
CA LYS A 90 9.86 -4.75 -21.94
C LYS A 90 11.30 -4.29 -22.18
N LYS A 91 11.60 -3.00 -21.99
CA LYS A 91 12.95 -2.48 -22.20
C LYS A 91 13.69 -2.43 -20.87
N GLN A 92 14.97 -2.73 -20.97
CA GLN A 92 16.04 -2.78 -19.98
C GLN A 92 16.24 -1.43 -19.26
N PHE A 93 15.16 -0.86 -18.74
CA PHE A 93 15.23 0.25 -17.82
C PHE A 93 15.58 -0.35 -16.48
N VAL A 94 16.82 -0.09 -16.06
CA VAL A 94 17.23 -0.28 -14.69
C VAL A 94 16.36 0.69 -13.89
N GLU A 95 15.26 0.18 -13.34
CA GLU A 95 14.56 0.87 -12.26
C GLU A 95 15.58 1.10 -11.15
N ASP A 96 15.49 2.26 -10.52
CA ASP A 96 16.33 2.58 -9.38
C ASP A 96 16.11 1.53 -8.27
N THR A 97 17.14 0.73 -7.98
CA THR A 97 17.09 -0.34 -6.98
C THR A 97 16.73 0.18 -5.60
N GLU A 98 17.09 1.43 -5.28
CA GLU A 98 16.69 2.11 -4.05
C GLU A 98 15.18 2.33 -4.01
N SER A 99 14.58 2.74 -5.13
CA SER A 99 13.13 2.90 -5.27
C SER A 99 12.38 1.58 -5.06
N LEU A 100 12.88 0.47 -5.61
CA LEU A 100 12.28 -0.85 -5.41
C LEU A 100 12.47 -1.35 -3.97
N ALA A 101 13.62 -1.09 -3.35
CA ALA A 101 13.88 -1.47 -1.97
C ALA A 101 12.92 -0.78 -0.99
N ASP A 102 12.59 0.50 -1.22
CA ASP A 102 11.62 1.23 -0.42
C ASP A 102 10.19 0.69 -0.59
N ILE A 103 9.77 0.41 -1.83
CA ILE A 103 8.47 -0.24 -2.10
C ILE A 103 8.44 -1.61 -1.41
N ASN A 104 9.52 -2.39 -1.47
CA ASN A 104 9.58 -3.70 -0.82
C ASN A 104 9.48 -3.58 0.72
N ARG A 105 10.17 -2.61 1.31
CA ARG A 105 10.10 -2.34 2.75
C ARG A 105 8.69 -1.96 3.18
N MET A 106 8.06 -1.04 2.44
CA MET A 106 6.68 -0.61 2.66
C MET A 106 5.71 -1.80 2.57
N LEU A 107 5.81 -2.63 1.52
CA LEU A 107 4.99 -3.84 1.39
C LEU A 107 5.21 -4.83 2.54
N GLY A 108 6.45 -5.05 2.97
CA GLY A 108 6.75 -5.93 4.11
C GLY A 108 6.11 -5.47 5.41
N ARG A 109 5.97 -4.15 5.62
CA ARG A 109 5.23 -3.60 6.76
C ARG A 109 3.73 -3.76 6.60
N SER A 110 3.20 -3.52 5.39
CA SER A 110 1.79 -3.70 5.07
C SER A 110 1.32 -5.14 5.26
N VAL A 111 2.12 -6.14 4.84
CA VAL A 111 1.83 -7.57 5.07
C VAL A 111 1.62 -7.85 6.55
N LYS A 112 2.59 -7.49 7.40
CA LYS A 112 2.51 -7.71 8.85
C LYS A 112 1.32 -6.99 9.49
N PHE A 113 1.02 -5.79 8.99
CA PHE A 113 -0.11 -5.01 9.47
C PHE A 113 -1.45 -5.67 9.14
N VAL A 114 -1.64 -6.13 7.91
CA VAL A 114 -2.87 -6.84 7.49
C VAL A 114 -2.99 -8.20 8.16
N GLU A 115 -1.89 -8.95 8.33
CA GLU A 115 -1.87 -10.20 9.10
C GLU A 115 -2.33 -9.96 10.54
N ASN A 116 -1.81 -8.92 11.19
CA ASN A 116 -2.21 -8.57 12.55
C ASN A 116 -3.70 -8.19 12.64
N ILE A 117 -4.22 -7.39 11.69
CA ILE A 117 -5.65 -7.06 11.66
C ILE A 117 -6.50 -8.30 11.38
N SER A 118 -6.06 -9.20 10.49
CA SER A 118 -6.77 -10.45 10.19
C SER A 118 -6.99 -11.30 11.44
N LEU A 119 -6.05 -11.26 12.39
CA LEU A 119 -6.11 -12.03 13.63
C LEU A 119 -6.92 -11.35 14.74
N ASN A 120 -6.85 -10.03 14.85
CA ASN A 120 -7.41 -9.31 15.99
C ASN A 120 -8.72 -8.57 15.68
N GLU A 121 -8.91 -8.15 14.43
CA GLU A 121 -10.02 -7.31 13.97
C GLU A 121 -10.51 -7.75 12.56
N PRO A 122 -10.88 -9.03 12.36
CA PRO A 122 -11.20 -9.57 11.03
C PRO A 122 -12.36 -8.85 10.34
N ASP A 123 -13.36 -8.39 11.11
CA ASP A 123 -14.53 -7.68 10.56
C ASP A 123 -14.14 -6.34 9.92
N LEU A 124 -13.13 -5.65 10.47
CA LEU A 124 -12.60 -4.41 9.88
C LEU A 124 -11.98 -4.70 8.51
N LEU A 125 -11.20 -5.76 8.41
CA LEU A 125 -10.61 -6.18 7.13
C LEU A 125 -11.66 -6.58 6.11
N ILE A 126 -12.66 -7.36 6.52
CA ILE A 126 -13.77 -7.77 5.64
C ILE A 126 -14.52 -6.52 5.12
N ALA A 127 -14.81 -5.55 5.99
CA ALA A 127 -15.49 -4.32 5.60
C ALA A 127 -14.66 -3.50 4.60
N VAL A 128 -13.36 -3.34 4.85
CA VAL A 128 -12.45 -2.60 3.96
C VAL A 128 -12.29 -3.29 2.60
N VAL A 129 -12.12 -4.61 2.57
CA VAL A 129 -12.04 -5.38 1.33
C VAL A 129 -13.33 -5.25 0.53
N GLY A 130 -14.48 -5.36 1.21
CA GLY A 130 -15.78 -5.16 0.58
C GLY A 130 -15.93 -3.76 -0.04
N GLU A 131 -15.43 -2.72 0.63
CA GLU A 131 -15.40 -1.35 0.09
C GLU A 131 -14.50 -1.22 -1.15
N ILE A 132 -13.28 -1.78 -1.09
CA ILE A 132 -12.34 -1.76 -2.22
C ILE A 132 -12.92 -2.51 -3.43
N SER A 133 -13.41 -3.74 -3.22
CA SER A 133 -14.01 -4.54 -4.30
C SER A 133 -15.14 -3.80 -5.00
N LYS A 134 -16.05 -3.18 -4.22
CA LYS A 134 -17.16 -2.39 -4.77
C LYS A 134 -16.65 -1.21 -5.60
N ARG A 135 -15.68 -0.45 -5.10
CA ARG A 135 -15.13 0.73 -5.80
C ARG A 135 -14.38 0.34 -7.08
N ARG A 136 -13.70 -0.81 -7.08
CA ARG A 136 -12.99 -1.34 -8.26
C ARG A 136 -13.89 -2.10 -9.24
N GLY A 137 -15.19 -2.24 -8.96
CA GLY A 137 -16.11 -3.04 -9.77
C GLY A 137 -15.73 -4.52 -9.85
N SER A 138 -15.04 -5.03 -8.83
CA SER A 138 -14.57 -6.42 -8.74
C SER A 138 -15.57 -7.30 -7.99
N GLU A 139 -15.32 -8.61 -7.97
CA GLU A 139 -16.13 -9.56 -7.19
C GLU A 139 -16.14 -9.16 -5.70
N ILE A 140 -17.32 -9.27 -5.08
CA ILE A 140 -17.50 -8.98 -3.66
C ILE A 140 -17.09 -10.23 -2.88
N PHE A 141 -15.95 -10.14 -2.19
CA PHE A 141 -15.50 -11.18 -1.28
C PHE A 141 -16.18 -10.99 0.09
N ALA A 142 -16.56 -12.09 0.73
CA ALA A 142 -17.18 -12.08 2.06
C ALA A 142 -16.46 -13.04 3.01
N GLY A 143 -16.50 -12.74 4.31
CA GLY A 143 -15.94 -13.61 5.35
C GLY A 143 -14.45 -13.94 5.14
N GLU A 144 -14.08 -15.19 5.40
CA GLU A 144 -12.71 -15.69 5.25
C GLU A 144 -12.14 -15.50 3.83
N THR A 145 -12.99 -15.50 2.79
CA THR A 145 -12.57 -15.26 1.41
C THR A 145 -12.03 -13.84 1.23
N ALA A 146 -12.60 -12.84 1.91
CA ALA A 146 -12.12 -11.46 1.84
C ALA A 146 -10.73 -11.32 2.49
N ILE A 147 -10.54 -12.00 3.63
CA ILE A 147 -9.26 -12.03 4.36
C ILE A 147 -8.19 -12.71 3.50
N ALA A 148 -8.50 -13.89 2.95
CA ALA A 148 -7.60 -14.64 2.09
C ALA A 148 -7.21 -13.82 0.86
N TRP A 149 -8.17 -13.17 0.22
CA TRP A 149 -7.94 -12.32 -0.95
C TRP A 149 -7.00 -11.15 -0.64
N ALA A 150 -7.19 -10.43 0.47
CA ALA A 150 -6.31 -9.32 0.84
C ALA A 150 -4.87 -9.78 1.09
N ASN A 151 -4.70 -10.86 1.86
CA ASN A 151 -3.38 -11.43 2.15
C ASN A 151 -2.70 -11.95 0.87
N GLU A 152 -3.43 -12.65 0.01
CA GLU A 152 -2.89 -13.16 -1.25
C GLU A 152 -2.39 -12.04 -2.17
N ASN A 153 -3.14 -10.94 -2.30
CA ASN A 153 -2.72 -9.80 -3.12
C ASN A 153 -1.48 -9.10 -2.54
N LEU A 154 -1.38 -8.94 -1.22
CA LEU A 154 -0.17 -8.39 -0.59
C LEU A 154 1.06 -9.27 -0.84
N VAL A 155 0.91 -10.60 -0.70
CA VAL A 155 1.99 -11.56 -0.98
C VAL A 155 2.39 -11.52 -2.46
N LYS A 156 1.43 -11.50 -3.39
CA LYS A 156 1.68 -11.40 -4.84
C LYS A 156 2.41 -10.09 -5.18
N ALA A 157 1.98 -8.97 -4.62
CA ALA A 157 2.64 -7.67 -4.82
C ALA A 157 4.10 -7.71 -4.33
N LYS A 158 4.35 -8.29 -3.16
CA LYS A 158 5.70 -8.47 -2.64
C LYS A 158 6.57 -9.35 -3.53
N GLN A 159 6.08 -10.53 -3.91
CA GLN A 159 6.81 -11.44 -4.80
C GLN A 159 7.14 -10.78 -6.14
N ARG A 160 6.25 -9.93 -6.66
CA ARG A 160 6.49 -9.19 -7.90
C ARG A 160 7.67 -8.22 -7.77
N ILE A 161 7.76 -7.49 -6.66
CA ILE A 161 8.87 -6.56 -6.39
C ILE A 161 10.17 -7.32 -6.13
N ASP A 162 10.14 -8.39 -5.34
CA ASP A 162 11.32 -9.23 -5.06
C ASP A 162 11.93 -9.77 -6.38
N LYS A 163 11.10 -10.31 -7.27
CA LYS A 163 11.55 -10.78 -8.60
C LYS A 163 12.17 -9.67 -9.46
N LYS A 164 11.72 -8.42 -9.30
CA LYS A 164 12.28 -7.28 -10.04
C LYS A 164 13.64 -6.87 -9.50
N ILE A 165 13.79 -6.84 -8.18
CA ILE A 165 15.08 -6.60 -7.52
C ILE A 165 16.08 -7.68 -7.95
N GLU A 166 15.71 -8.96 -7.85
CA GLU A 166 16.56 -10.09 -8.26
C GLU A 166 16.99 -9.99 -9.73
N ALA A 167 16.08 -9.61 -10.63
CA ALA A 167 16.39 -9.44 -12.05
C ALA A 167 17.39 -8.30 -12.32
N ILE A 168 17.28 -7.19 -11.59
CA ILE A 168 18.20 -6.06 -11.73
C ILE A 168 19.58 -6.42 -11.15
N GLU A 169 19.62 -7.04 -9.96
CA GLU A 169 20.87 -7.51 -9.37
C GLU A 169 21.59 -8.53 -10.25
N ALA A 170 20.86 -9.39 -10.95
CA ALA A 170 21.44 -10.34 -11.91
C ALA A 170 22.10 -9.63 -13.11
N ILE A 171 21.47 -8.55 -13.61
CA ILE A 171 22.05 -7.72 -14.68
C ILE A 171 23.33 -7.03 -14.19
N ASP A 172 23.30 -6.42 -13.00
CA ASP A 172 24.46 -5.72 -12.43
C ASP A 172 25.66 -6.66 -12.17
N ARG A 173 25.39 -7.95 -11.91
CA ARG A 173 26.42 -8.98 -11.71
C ARG A 173 27.00 -9.56 -13.02
N GLY A 174 26.56 -9.09 -14.18
CA GLY A 174 27.21 -9.39 -15.47
C GLY A 174 26.71 -10.65 -16.19
N TYR A 175 25.40 -10.91 -16.16
CA TYR A 175 24.76 -11.70 -17.21
C TYR A 175 24.62 -10.91 -18.53
#